data_AF-A0A4R8XEV0-F1
#
_entry.id   AF-A0A4R8XEV0-F1
#
_cell.length_a   1.000
_cell.length_b   1.000
_cell.length_c   1.000
_cell.angle_alpha   90.00
_cell.angle_beta   90.00
_cell.angle_gamma   90.00
#
_symmetry.space_group_name_H-M   'P 1'
#
loop_
_entity.id
_entity.type
_entity.pdbx_description
1 polymer ?
#
loop_
_entity_poly.entity_id
_entity_poly.type
_entity_poly.pdbx_seq_one_letter_code
_entity_poly.pdbx_strand_id
1 'polypeptide(L)'
;MLLPGATGSKEDFVLLAPLLADAGYFVQSHDLAGHYQACAAGPGGTEPWDYAPFVADLIVFPDAGPTPVHVLGYSIAGIVAELALAALYRAAG
;
A
#
# COMPACT_ATOMS: atom_id res chain seq x y z
N MET A 1 1.42 7.90 -1.59
CA MET A 1 1.17 6.65 -0.86
C MET A 1 2.50 5.98 -0.53
N LEU A 2 2.76 5.70 0.75
CA LEU A 2 3.96 5.01 1.23
C LEU A 2 3.54 3.62 1.72
N LEU A 3 4.11 2.56 1.16
CA LEU A 3 3.69 1.18 1.45
C LEU A 3 4.86 0.39 2.06
N PRO A 4 4.71 -0.14 3.30
CA PRO A 4 5.78 -0.87 3.95
C PRO A 4 5.98 -2.25 3.35
N GLY A 5 7.18 -2.80 3.50
CA GLY A 5 7.51 -4.14 3.08
C GLY A 5 6.96 -5.22 4.03
N ALA A 6 7.28 -6.48 3.74
CA ALA A 6 6.93 -7.60 4.62
C ALA A 6 7.50 -7.37 6.03
N THR A 7 6.75 -7.74 7.06
CA THR A 7 7.04 -7.50 8.49
C THR A 7 7.11 -6.03 8.92
N GLY A 8 6.93 -5.07 7.99
CA GLY A 8 6.91 -3.64 8.27
C GLY A 8 5.55 -3.12 8.72
N SER A 9 5.46 -1.80 8.87
CA SER A 9 4.26 -1.07 9.30
C SER A 9 4.23 0.34 8.72
N LYS A 10 3.07 1.01 8.76
CA LYS A 10 2.98 2.43 8.38
C LYS A 10 3.90 3.34 9.20
N GLU A 11 4.25 2.92 10.43
CA GLU A 11 5.19 3.62 11.30
C GLU A 11 6.63 3.67 10.77
N ASP A 12 6.99 2.79 9.82
CA ASP A 12 8.31 2.81 9.17
C ASP A 12 8.60 4.15 8.46
N PHE A 13 7.55 4.92 8.17
CA PHE A 13 7.64 6.20 7.50
C PHE A 13 7.54 7.42 8.44
N VAL A 14 7.57 7.24 9.76
CA VAL A 14 7.39 8.34 10.73
C VAL A 14 8.39 9.50 10.54
N LEU A 15 9.61 9.19 10.07
CA LEU A 15 10.64 10.20 9.81
C LEU A 15 10.56 10.79 8.38
N LEU A 16 9.98 10.06 7.43
CA LEU A 16 9.89 10.48 6.02
C LEU A 16 8.61 11.27 5.72
N ALA A 17 7.48 10.84 6.29
CA ALA A 17 6.17 11.42 6.01
C ALA A 17 6.10 12.93 6.32
N PRO A 18 6.66 13.45 7.44
CA PRO A 18 6.67 14.89 7.71
C PRO A 18 7.45 15.68 6.65
N LEU A 19 8.57 15.15 6.15
CA LEU A 19 9.38 15.83 5.13
C LEU A 19 8.62 15.99 3.80
N LEU A 20 7.86 14.96 3.42
CA LEU A 20 7.01 15.00 2.23
C LEU A 20 5.80 15.91 2.43
N ALA A 21 5.20 15.90 3.63
CA ALA A 21 4.09 16.79 3.96
C ALA A 21 4.53 18.28 3.94
N ASP A 22 5.70 18.59 4.51
CA ASP A 22 6.30 19.94 4.48
C ASP A 22 6.62 20.40 3.05
N ALA A 23 6.93 19.46 2.14
CA ALA A 23 7.10 19.73 0.72
C ALA A 23 5.77 19.91 -0.05
N GLY A 24 4.61 19.82 0.63
CA GLY A 24 3.29 20.05 0.05
C GLY A 24 2.58 18.81 -0.49
N TYR A 25 3.09 17.60 -0.22
CA TYR A 25 2.41 16.37 -0.63
C TYR A 25 1.35 15.94 0.38
N PHE A 26 0.23 15.40 -0.12
CA PHE A 26 -0.68 14.61 0.72
C PHE A 26 -0.11 13.21 0.90
N VAL A 27 0.32 12.89 2.12
CA VAL A 27 1.02 11.64 2.45
C VAL A 27 0.10 10.70 3.20
N GLN A 28 -0.03 9.48 2.70
CA GLN A 28 -0.78 8.40 3.32
C GLN A 28 0.06 7.13 3.37
N SER A 29 -0.18 6.28 4.37
CA SER A 29 0.41 4.95 4.54
C SER A 29 -0.56 4.05 5.33
N HIS A 30 -0.49 2.74 5.13
CA HIS A 30 -1.26 1.74 5.89
C HIS A 30 -0.43 0.50 6.19
N ASP A 31 -0.85 -0.26 7.21
CA ASP A 31 -0.30 -1.58 7.50
C ASP A 31 -0.84 -2.59 6.49
N LEU A 32 0.03 -3.45 5.94
CA LEU A 32 -0.40 -4.57 5.11
C LEU A 32 -1.30 -5.51 5.93
N ALA A 33 -2.27 -6.16 5.28
CA ALA A 33 -3.06 -7.21 5.92
C ALA A 33 -2.15 -8.24 6.63
N GLY A 34 -2.50 -8.61 7.86
CA GLY A 34 -1.72 -9.51 8.71
C GLY A 34 -0.55 -8.84 9.46
N HIS A 35 -0.35 -7.53 9.32
CA HIS A 35 0.79 -6.81 9.91
C HIS A 35 0.35 -5.75 10.91
N TYR A 36 1.15 -5.56 11.96
CA TYR A 36 0.99 -4.53 13.00
C TYR A 36 -0.46 -4.30 13.45
N GLN A 37 -1.08 -3.14 13.18
CA GLN A 37 -2.46 -2.87 13.60
C GLN A 37 -3.52 -3.47 12.65
N ALA A 38 -3.11 -3.98 11.49
CA ALA A 38 -3.92 -4.78 10.57
C ALA A 38 -3.72 -6.30 10.76
N CYS A 39 -3.25 -6.74 11.94
CA CYS A 39 -2.94 -8.16 12.22
C CYS A 39 -4.13 -9.11 12.10
N ALA A 40 -5.37 -8.62 12.23
CA ALA A 40 -6.59 -9.42 12.09
C ALA A 40 -7.10 -9.49 10.65
N ALA A 41 -6.50 -8.74 9.72
CA ALA A 41 -6.87 -8.73 8.31
C ALA A 41 -6.11 -9.81 7.52
N GLY A 42 -6.68 -10.22 6.38
CA GLY A 42 -6.10 -11.24 5.51
C GLY A 42 -6.86 -12.58 5.54
N PRO A 43 -6.35 -13.60 4.82
CA PRO A 43 -6.96 -14.91 4.76
C PRO A 43 -7.06 -15.58 6.13
N GLY A 44 -8.17 -16.29 6.35
CA GLY A 44 -8.44 -16.97 7.61
C GLY A 44 -7.92 -18.41 7.64
N GLY A 45 -7.52 -18.89 8.82
CA GLY A 45 -7.21 -20.31 9.02
C GLY A 45 -6.00 -20.80 8.22
N THR A 46 -6.23 -21.72 7.28
CA THR A 46 -5.19 -22.33 6.43
C THR A 46 -5.21 -21.82 4.99
N GLU A 47 -5.99 -20.79 4.70
CA GLU A 47 -6.02 -20.16 3.37
C GLU A 47 -4.64 -19.56 3.04
N PRO A 48 -4.12 -19.78 1.81
CA PRO A 48 -2.81 -19.27 1.44
C PRO A 48 -2.84 -17.75 1.26
N TRP A 49 -1.72 -17.11 1.55
CA TRP A 49 -1.48 -15.71 1.22
C TRP A 49 -1.17 -15.56 -0.27
N ASP A 50 -1.76 -14.55 -0.90
CA ASP A 50 -1.50 -14.14 -2.27
C ASP A 50 -1.44 -12.60 -2.36
N TYR A 51 -1.00 -12.08 -3.50
CA TYR A 51 -0.85 -10.64 -3.73
C TYR A 51 -2.17 -9.90 -3.88
N ALA A 52 -3.25 -10.59 -4.28
CA ALA A 52 -4.50 -9.96 -4.66
C ALA A 52 -5.13 -9.06 -3.57
N PRO A 53 -5.18 -9.45 -2.28
CA PRO A 53 -5.70 -8.58 -1.22
C PRO A 53 -4.88 -7.31 -1.05
N PHE A 54 -3.54 -7.42 -1.06
CA PHE A 54 -2.66 -6.24 -0.92
C PHE A 54 -2.80 -5.28 -2.10
N VAL A 55 -2.98 -5.81 -3.32
CA VAL A 55 -3.21 -5.01 -4.52
C VAL A 55 -4.56 -4.29 -4.43
N ALA A 56 -5.61 -4.98 -3.98
CA ALA A 56 -6.93 -4.38 -3.81
C ALA A 56 -6.89 -3.25 -2.77
N ASP A 57 -6.24 -3.47 -1.63
CA ASP A 57 -6.06 -2.46 -0.59
C ASP A 57 -5.28 -1.24 -1.13
N LEU A 58 -4.21 -1.43 -1.89
CA LEU A 58 -3.44 -0.33 -2.49
C LEU A 58 -4.26 0.49 -3.49
N ILE A 59 -5.18 -0.14 -4.24
CA ILE A 59 -6.03 0.57 -5.20
C ILE A 59 -7.13 1.37 -4.49
N VAL A 60 -7.72 0.81 -3.43
CA VAL A 60 -8.89 1.39 -2.75
C VAL A 60 -8.50 2.40 -1.67
N PHE A 61 -7.40 2.17 -0.95
CA PHE A 61 -7.02 2.96 0.21
C PHE A 61 -6.69 4.44 -0.08
N PRO A 62 -5.98 4.81 -1.17
CA PRO A 62 -5.63 6.20 -1.41
C PRO A 62 -6.87 7.08 -1.56
N ASP A 63 -6.97 8.11 -0.72
CA ASP A 63 -8.10 9.05 -0.74
C ASP A 63 -7.71 10.29 -1.56
N ALA A 64 -7.41 10.07 -2.83
CA ALA A 64 -6.93 11.11 -3.74
C ALA A 64 -7.99 11.56 -4.76
N GLY A 65 -9.16 10.92 -4.78
CA GLY A 65 -10.19 11.15 -5.80
C GLY A 65 -9.61 11.01 -7.23
N PRO A 66 -9.78 12.01 -8.11
CA PRO A 66 -9.25 11.96 -9.48
C PRO A 66 -7.75 12.30 -9.58
N THR A 67 -7.10 12.68 -8.48
CA THR A 67 -5.69 13.10 -8.51
C THR A 67 -4.76 11.88 -8.64
N PRO A 68 -3.78 11.89 -9.56
CA PRO A 68 -2.80 10.81 -9.66
C PRO A 68 -2.03 10.59 -8.35
N VAL A 69 -1.85 9.33 -7.98
CA VAL A 69 -1.16 8.94 -6.75
C VAL A 69 0.26 8.47 -7.07
N HIS A 70 1.26 9.09 -6.44
CA HIS A 70 2.62 8.54 -6.40
C HIS A 70 2.70 7.43 -5.35
N VAL A 71 3.28 6.29 -5.71
CA VAL A 71 3.47 5.14 -4.82
C VAL A 71 4.96 4.92 -4.57
N LEU A 72 5.35 4.86 -3.30
CA LEU A 72 6.69 4.42 -2.86
C LEU A 72 6.51 3.14 -2.04
N GLY A 73 7.04 2.03 -2.54
CA GLY A 73 7.06 0.74 -1.84
C GLY A 73 8.44 0.09 -1.93
N TYR A 74 8.82 -0.67 -0.91
CA TYR A 74 10.07 -1.43 -0.88
C TYR A 74 9.79 -2.91 -0.63
N SER A 75 10.70 -3.79 -1.07
CA SER A 75 10.53 -5.25 -0.95
C SER A 75 9.21 -5.70 -1.61
N ILE A 76 8.40 -6.52 -0.94
CA ILE A 76 7.10 -7.01 -1.41
C ILE A 76 6.17 -5.87 -1.86
N ALA A 77 6.23 -4.69 -1.22
CA ALA A 77 5.39 -3.56 -1.58
C ALA A 77 5.74 -2.97 -2.95
N GLY A 78 6.97 -3.15 -3.43
CA GLY A 78 7.34 -2.82 -4.81
C GLY A 78 6.60 -3.69 -5.81
N ILE A 79 6.54 -5.01 -5.55
CA ILE A 79 5.80 -5.98 -6.38
C ILE A 79 4.31 -5.66 -6.35
N VAL A 80 3.74 -5.38 -5.18
CA VAL A 80 2.32 -4.98 -5.05
C VAL A 80 2.01 -3.72 -5.86
N ALA A 81 2.90 -2.72 -5.86
CA ALA A 81 2.74 -1.51 -6.64
C ALA A 81 2.75 -1.79 -8.16
N GLU A 82 3.66 -2.62 -8.65
CA GLU A 82 3.71 -3.03 -10.06
C GLU A 82 2.45 -3.80 -10.48
N LEU A 83 1.97 -4.71 -9.63
CA LEU A 83 0.74 -5.47 -9.89
C LEU A 83 -0.50 -4.59 -9.91
N ALA A 84 -0.58 -3.61 -9.00
CA ALA A 84 -1.66 -2.62 -8.98
C ALA A 84 -1.68 -1.78 -10.26
N LEU A 85 -0.51 -1.30 -10.69
CA LEU A 85 -0.37 -0.57 -11.94
C LEU A 85 -0.85 -1.42 -13.13
N ALA A 86 -0.41 -2.67 -13.22
CA ALA A 86 -0.82 -3.58 -14.29
C ALA A 86 -2.33 -3.88 -14.26
N ALA A 87 -2.94 -3.99 -13.08
CA ALA A 87 -4.38 -4.19 -12.92
C ALA A 87 -5.17 -2.97 -13.41
N LEU A 88 -4.75 -1.77 -13.05
CA LEU A 88 -5.38 -0.52 -13.48
C LEU A 88 -5.27 -0.32 -15.00
N TYR A 89 -4.11 -0.63 -15.60
CA TYR A 89 -3.96 -0.58 -17.06
C TYR A 89 -4.90 -1.54 -17.79
N ARG A 90 -5.07 -2.76 -17.28
CA ARG A 90 -6.01 -3.73 -17.86
C ARG A 90 -7.47 -3.30 -17.73
N ALA A 91 -7.83 -2.58 -16.67
CA ALA A 91 -9.18 -2.09 -16.47
C ALA A 91 -9.52 -0.87 -17.35
N ALA A 92 -8.51 -0.15 -17.84
CA ALA A 92 -8.66 1.05 -18.67
C ALA A 92 -8.70 0.78 -20.17
N GLY A 93 -8.34 -0.43 -20.62
CA GLY A 93 -8.36 -0.86 -22.03
C GLY A 93 -9.52 -1.80 -22.32
#